data_AF-A0A174MG25-F1
#
_entry.id   AF-A0A174MG25-F1
#
_cell.length_a   1.000
_cell.length_b   1.000
_cell.length_c   1.000
_cell.angle_alpha   90.00
_cell.angle_beta   90.00
_cell.angle_gamma   90.00
#
_symmetry.space_group_name_H-M   'P 1'
#
loop_
_entity.id
_entity.type
_entity.pdbx_description
1 polymer ?
#
loop_
_entity_poly.entity_id
_entity_poly.type
_entity_poly.pdbx_seq_one_letter_code
_entity_poly.pdbx_strand_id
1 'polypeptide(L)'
;MIPNGYWMIDQIPEEMQKKVCFSTFPENKLIGSPETFGWAVVSTYSEKVKKGAVEFLKFRTKLNKEQKEELLNSRTRQEGTLLDDYLKAYTGNPQIVPNYQVKWNSLLQEDVLGECLAELAQGKITEQEFTQAEDESIRQFEEEQ
;
A
#
# COMPACT_ATOMS: atom_id res chain seq x y z
N MET A 1 -15.03 -8.49 -2.61
CA MET A 1 -14.14 -7.30 -2.53
C MET A 1 -12.77 -7.81 -2.11
N ILE A 2 -11.70 -7.35 -2.76
CA ILE A 2 -10.31 -7.70 -2.39
C ILE A 2 -9.62 -6.40 -1.99
N PRO A 3 -9.22 -6.22 -0.72
CA PRO A 3 -8.43 -5.07 -0.32
C PRO A 3 -7.00 -5.23 -0.84
N ASN A 4 -6.63 -4.48 -1.87
CA ASN A 4 -5.26 -4.46 -2.40
C ASN A 4 -4.94 -3.08 -3.00
N GLY A 5 -3.67 -2.82 -3.27
CA GLY A 5 -3.22 -1.57 -3.87
C GLY A 5 -3.52 -1.47 -5.36
N TYR A 6 -3.45 -0.25 -5.88
CA TYR A 6 -3.71 0.07 -7.29
C TYR A 6 -2.75 -0.64 -8.25
N TRP A 7 -1.56 -1.07 -7.81
CA TRP A 7 -0.61 -1.84 -8.60
C TRP A 7 -1.17 -3.19 -9.07
N MET A 8 -2.24 -3.70 -8.44
CA MET A 8 -2.92 -4.91 -8.87
C MET A 8 -3.67 -4.72 -10.20
N ILE A 9 -4.00 -3.48 -10.59
CA ILE A 9 -4.75 -3.18 -11.83
C ILE A 9 -4.05 -3.79 -13.05
N ASP A 10 -2.73 -3.65 -13.14
CA ASP A 10 -1.92 -4.18 -14.25
C ASP A 10 -1.76 -5.70 -14.22
N GLN A 11 -2.12 -6.35 -13.11
CA GLN A 11 -2.03 -7.81 -12.93
C GLN A 11 -3.36 -8.52 -13.19
N ILE A 12 -4.45 -7.77 -13.39
CA ILE A 12 -5.78 -8.36 -13.61
C ILE A 12 -5.88 -8.85 -15.07
N PRO A 13 -6.23 -10.13 -15.29
CA PRO A 13 -6.41 -10.69 -16.63
C PRO A 13 -7.45 -9.92 -17.45
N GLU A 14 -7.22 -9.77 -18.75
CA GLU A 14 -8.06 -8.96 -19.65
C GLU A 14 -9.53 -9.42 -19.64
N GLU A 15 -9.78 -10.72 -19.56
CA GLU A 15 -11.12 -11.31 -19.48
C GLU A 15 -11.88 -10.96 -18.19
N MET A 16 -11.17 -10.51 -17.16
CA MET A 16 -11.72 -10.09 -15.87
C MET A 16 -11.89 -8.58 -15.76
N GLN A 17 -11.19 -7.77 -16.57
CA GLN A 17 -11.19 -6.31 -16.44
C GLN A 17 -12.59 -5.68 -16.56
N LYS A 18 -13.52 -6.29 -17.32
CA LYS A 18 -14.91 -5.83 -17.43
C LYS A 18 -15.83 -6.30 -16.30
N LYS A 19 -15.36 -7.19 -15.43
CA LYS A 19 -16.14 -7.82 -14.34
C LYS A 19 -15.75 -7.30 -12.96
N VAL A 20 -14.72 -6.47 -12.88
CA VAL A 20 -14.21 -5.89 -11.64
C VAL A 20 -14.23 -4.37 -11.75
N CYS A 21 -14.40 -3.72 -10.60
CA CYS A 21 -14.34 -2.27 -10.47
C CYS A 21 -13.41 -1.90 -9.31
N PHE A 22 -12.95 -0.66 -9.30
CA PHE A 22 -12.22 -0.10 -8.18
C PHE A 22 -13.17 0.70 -7.30
N SER A 23 -13.00 0.61 -5.98
CA SER A 23 -13.79 1.39 -5.03
C SER A 23 -12.91 1.81 -3.84
N THR A 24 -13.26 2.95 -3.23
CA THR A 24 -12.70 3.34 -1.95
C THR A 24 -13.18 2.40 -0.84
N PHE A 25 -12.47 2.38 0.29
CA PHE A 25 -13.02 1.79 1.50
C PHE A 25 -14.26 2.59 1.96
N PRO A 26 -15.14 1.99 2.78
CA PRO A 26 -16.26 2.69 3.38
C PRO A 26 -15.87 4.07 3.93
N GLU A 27 -16.80 5.03 3.85
CA GLU A 27 -16.58 6.44 4.23
C GLU A 27 -15.59 7.19 3.32
N ASN A 28 -15.46 6.78 2.05
CA ASN A 28 -14.58 7.44 1.06
C ASN A 28 -13.10 7.49 1.50
N LYS A 29 -12.61 6.38 2.08
CA LYS A 29 -11.24 6.27 2.57
C LYS A 29 -10.34 5.57 1.55
N LEU A 30 -9.15 6.11 1.36
CA LEU A 30 -8.06 5.42 0.67
C LEU A 30 -6.90 5.25 1.64
N ILE A 31 -6.33 4.05 1.67
CA ILE A 31 -5.11 3.82 2.43
C ILE A 31 -3.95 4.35 1.61
N GLY A 32 -3.27 5.36 2.14
CA GLY A 32 -2.04 5.87 1.59
C GLY A 32 -0.99 4.78 1.68
N SER A 33 -0.78 4.05 0.60
CA SER A 33 0.38 3.18 0.49
C SER A 33 1.61 4.09 0.40
N PRO A 34 2.50 4.12 1.40
CA PRO A 34 3.85 4.61 1.16
C PRO A 34 4.41 3.80 -0.01
N GLU A 35 5.35 4.37 -0.76
CA GLU A 35 6.26 3.54 -1.53
C GLU A 35 6.96 2.63 -0.51
N THR A 36 6.42 1.44 -0.28
CA THR A 36 6.97 0.43 0.65
C THR A 36 8.36 -0.04 0.19
N PHE A 37 8.72 0.29 -1.05
CA PHE A 37 10.04 0.09 -1.63
C PHE A 37 10.69 1.45 -1.88
N GLY A 38 11.67 1.78 -1.05
CA GLY A 38 12.57 2.90 -1.26
C GLY A 38 13.83 2.47 -2.00
N TRP A 39 14.42 3.38 -2.77
CA TRP A 39 15.77 3.18 -3.31
C TRP A 39 16.79 3.79 -2.35
N ALA A 40 17.83 3.03 -2.02
CA ALA A 40 18.93 3.48 -1.18
C ALA A 40 20.27 3.28 -1.87
N VAL A 41 21.25 4.12 -1.53
CA VAL A 41 22.63 4.01 -2.02
C VAL A 41 23.47 3.33 -0.94
N VAL A 42 24.06 2.17 -1.26
CA VAL A 42 24.91 1.44 -0.31
C VAL A 42 26.22 2.21 -0.09
N SER A 43 26.55 2.46 1.17
CA SER A 43 27.65 3.34 1.57
C SER A 43 29.05 2.82 1.22
N THR A 44 29.19 1.51 1.09
CA THR A 44 30.47 0.81 0.88
C THR A 44 30.98 0.84 -0.57
N TYR A 45 30.16 1.28 -1.53
CA TYR A 45 30.60 1.44 -2.91
C TYR A 45 31.51 2.66 -3.10
N SER A 46 32.31 2.62 -4.18
CA SER A 46 33.18 3.73 -4.56
C SER A 46 32.39 5.03 -4.82
N GLU A 47 33.04 6.17 -4.62
CA GLU A 47 32.43 7.49 -4.87
C GLU A 47 31.86 7.65 -6.28
N LYS A 48 32.52 7.07 -7.28
CA LYS A 48 32.04 7.10 -8.67
C LYS A 48 30.70 6.38 -8.81
N VAL A 49 30.56 5.21 -8.19
CA VAL A 49 29.32 4.42 -8.22
C VAL A 49 28.22 5.13 -7.44
N LYS A 50 28.51 5.66 -6.25
CA LYS A 50 27.54 6.40 -5.45
C LYS A 50 27.01 7.63 -6.18
N LYS A 51 27.88 8.41 -6.81
CA LYS A 51 27.48 9.56 -7.64
C LYS A 51 26.60 9.15 -8.82
N GLY A 52 26.97 8.09 -9.53
CA GLY A 52 26.17 7.56 -10.63
C GLY A 52 24.78 7.09 -10.18
N ALA A 53 24.70 6.37 -9.05
CA ALA A 53 23.44 5.92 -8.48
C ALA A 53 22.54 7.08 -8.09
N VAL A 54 23.09 8.13 -7.45
CA VAL A 54 22.32 9.34 -7.10
C VAL A 54 21.76 10.04 -8.33
N GLU A 55 22.56 10.23 -9.38
CA GLU A 55 22.08 10.86 -10.63
C GLU A 55 20.99 10.01 -11.31
N PHE A 56 21.14 8.69 -11.31
CA PHE A 56 20.10 7.79 -11.81
C PHE A 56 18.80 7.90 -11.01
N LEU A 57 18.87 7.94 -9.67
CA LEU A 57 17.69 8.10 -8.83
C LEU A 57 16.99 9.44 -9.07
N LYS A 58 17.73 10.54 -9.26
CA LYS A 58 17.15 11.84 -9.65
C LYS A 58 16.39 11.73 -10.98
N PHE A 59 17.00 11.12 -11.99
CA PHE A 59 16.37 10.92 -13.29
C PHE A 59 15.08 10.10 -13.18
N ARG A 60 15.13 8.95 -12.50
CA ARG A 60 13.97 8.06 -12.32
C ARG A 60 12.84 8.75 -11.55
N THR A 61 13.15 9.47 -10.48
CA THR A 61 12.15 10.23 -9.72
C THR A 61 11.48 11.31 -10.56
N LYS A 62 12.25 12.01 -11.41
CA LYS A 62 11.70 12.99 -12.36
C LYS A 62 10.78 12.32 -13.38
N LEU A 63 11.21 11.22 -14.01
CA LEU A 63 10.42 10.48 -14.99
C LEU A 63 9.10 9.97 -14.39
N ASN A 64 9.15 9.39 -13.19
CA ASN A 64 7.96 8.93 -12.48
C ASN A 64 6.96 10.06 -12.22
N LYS A 65 7.47 11.25 -11.85
CA LYS A 65 6.62 12.43 -11.63
C LYS A 65 5.95 12.86 -12.93
N GLU A 66 6.70 12.94 -14.03
CA GLU A 66 6.18 13.32 -15.36
C GLU A 66 5.10 12.32 -15.83
N GLN A 67 5.36 11.02 -15.71
CA GLN A 67 4.41 9.97 -16.06
C GLN A 67 3.14 10.02 -15.20
N LYS A 68 3.27 10.29 -13.90
CA LYS A 68 2.11 10.47 -13.00
C LYS A 68 1.28 11.68 -13.41
N GLU A 69 1.93 12.81 -13.72
CA GLU A 69 1.24 14.03 -14.17
C GLU A 69 0.54 13.81 -15.50
N GLU A 70 1.18 13.13 -16.45
CA GLU A 70 0.57 12.74 -17.73
C GLU A 70 -0.63 11.83 -17.53
N LEU A 71 -0.48 10.80 -16.68
CA LEU A 71 -1.56 9.91 -16.32
C LEU A 71 -2.72 10.67 -15.68
N LEU A 72 -2.49 11.67 -14.82
CA LEU A 72 -3.57 12.44 -14.19
C LEU A 72 -4.22 13.45 -15.14
N ASN A 73 -3.48 14.00 -16.10
CA ASN A 73 -3.95 15.06 -17.00
C ASN A 73 -4.51 14.58 -18.35
N SER A 74 -4.30 13.32 -18.74
CA SER A 74 -4.72 12.83 -20.06
C SER A 74 -6.24 12.89 -20.24
N ARG A 75 -6.69 13.59 -21.30
CA ARG A 75 -8.12 13.80 -21.65
C ARG A 75 -8.67 12.74 -22.62
N THR A 76 -7.83 11.85 -23.12
CA THR A 76 -8.13 10.82 -24.13
C THR A 76 -8.34 9.43 -23.53
N ARG A 77 -8.72 9.35 -22.25
CA ARG A 77 -8.91 8.07 -21.56
C ARG A 77 -10.19 7.38 -22.00
N GLN A 78 -10.11 6.07 -22.19
CA GLN A 78 -11.29 5.21 -22.35
C GLN A 78 -12.05 5.17 -21.02
N GLU A 79 -13.25 5.76 -21.01
CA GLU A 79 -14.17 5.68 -19.88
C GLU A 79 -14.58 4.23 -19.61
N GLY A 80 -14.79 3.89 -18.33
CA GLY A 80 -15.27 2.57 -17.92
C GLY A 80 -14.18 1.49 -17.82
N THR A 81 -12.91 1.89 -17.71
CA THR A 81 -11.80 1.00 -17.37
C THR A 81 -11.57 0.96 -15.85
N LEU A 82 -10.94 -0.10 -15.35
CA LEU A 82 -10.58 -0.21 -13.93
C LEU A 82 -9.65 0.92 -13.45
N LEU A 83 -8.79 1.39 -14.35
CA LEU A 83 -7.92 2.55 -14.11
C LEU A 83 -8.73 3.84 -13.96
N ASP A 84 -9.77 4.03 -14.78
CA ASP A 84 -10.68 5.18 -14.69
C ASP A 84 -11.43 5.19 -13.34
N ASP A 85 -11.89 4.04 -12.85
CA ASP A 85 -12.49 3.91 -11.52
C ASP A 85 -11.52 4.33 -10.41
N TYR A 86 -10.26 3.85 -10.47
CA TYR A 86 -9.22 4.23 -9.51
C TYR A 86 -8.95 5.74 -9.52
N LEU A 87 -8.83 6.33 -10.70
CA LEU A 87 -8.56 7.75 -10.85
C LEU A 87 -9.70 8.58 -10.30
N LYS A 88 -10.96 8.23 -10.62
CA LYS A 88 -12.15 8.87 -10.05
C LYS A 88 -12.15 8.81 -8.53
N ALA A 89 -11.87 7.63 -7.96
CA ALA A 89 -11.75 7.45 -6.52
C ALA A 89 -10.64 8.32 -5.90
N TYR A 90 -9.46 8.35 -6.52
CA TYR A 90 -8.29 9.10 -6.05
C TYR A 90 -8.47 10.62 -6.15
N THR A 91 -9.07 11.11 -7.25
CA THR A 91 -9.33 12.55 -7.45
C THR A 91 -10.62 13.03 -6.80
N GLY A 92 -11.48 12.12 -6.33
CA GLY A 92 -12.76 12.40 -5.66
C GLY A 92 -12.64 12.91 -4.22
N ASN A 93 -11.52 13.55 -3.88
CA ASN A 93 -11.18 14.02 -2.53
C ASN A 93 -11.40 12.98 -1.42
N PRO A 94 -10.82 11.76 -1.54
CA PRO A 94 -10.90 10.76 -0.49
C PRO A 94 -10.14 11.20 0.76
N GLN A 95 -10.55 10.68 1.92
CA GLN A 95 -9.72 10.76 3.11
C GLN A 95 -8.55 9.79 2.95
N ILE A 96 -7.33 10.32 2.84
CA ILE A 96 -6.11 9.50 2.82
C ILE A 96 -5.75 9.10 4.25
N VAL A 97 -5.86 7.81 4.55
CA VAL A 97 -5.45 7.22 5.82
C VAL A 97 -4.00 6.74 5.67
N PRO A 98 -3.04 7.19 6.49
CA PRO A 98 -1.67 6.71 6.41
C PRO A 98 -1.60 5.19 6.62
N ASN A 99 -0.77 4.49 5.85
CA ASN A 99 -0.46 3.09 6.13
C ASN A 99 0.58 3.02 7.26
N TYR A 100 0.17 2.47 8.40
CA TYR A 100 1.00 2.29 9.58
C TYR A 100 1.68 0.92 9.67
N GLN A 101 1.51 0.04 8.67
CA GLN A 101 2.07 -1.32 8.69
C GLN A 101 3.58 -1.31 8.94
N VAL A 102 4.33 -0.39 8.33
CA VAL A 102 5.80 -0.27 8.54
C VAL A 102 6.19 0.24 9.94
N LYS A 103 5.21 0.62 10.78
CA LYS A 103 5.40 1.09 12.16
C LYS A 103 4.94 0.07 13.19
N TRP A 104 4.26 -0.99 12.77
CA TRP A 104 3.82 -2.03 13.68
C TRP A 104 5.01 -2.83 14.18
N ASN A 105 4.95 -3.25 15.44
CA ASN A 105 5.97 -4.12 16.01
C ASN A 105 5.88 -5.53 15.40
N SER A 106 6.94 -6.34 15.55
CA SER A 106 7.00 -7.68 14.96
C SER A 106 5.95 -8.62 15.54
N LEU A 107 5.68 -8.57 16.85
CA LEU A 107 4.67 -9.41 17.50
C LEU A 107 3.27 -9.16 16.93
N LEU A 108 2.89 -7.89 16.76
CA LEU A 108 1.62 -7.51 16.16
C LEU A 108 1.53 -7.99 14.70
N GLN A 109 2.60 -7.83 13.92
CA GLN A 109 2.61 -8.19 12.49
C GLN A 109 2.61 -9.70 12.24
N GLU A 110 3.48 -10.42 12.93
CA GLU A 110 3.77 -11.83 12.64
C GLU A 110 2.83 -12.75 13.40
N ASP A 111 2.58 -12.47 14.68
CA ASP A 111 1.79 -13.38 15.54
C ASP A 111 0.31 -13.00 15.52
N VAL A 112 -0.03 -11.77 15.94
CA VAL A 112 -1.44 -11.39 16.10
C VAL A 112 -2.17 -11.29 14.76
N LEU A 113 -1.62 -10.53 13.80
CA LEU A 113 -2.22 -10.41 12.49
C LEU A 113 -2.01 -11.64 11.61
N GLY A 114 -0.88 -12.35 11.78
CA GLY A 114 -0.56 -13.54 11.01
C GLY A 114 -1.35 -14.79 11.42
N GLU A 115 -1.60 -14.95 12.72
CA GLU A 115 -2.25 -16.15 13.28
C GLU A 115 -3.65 -15.84 13.84
N CYS A 116 -3.76 -14.90 14.79
CA CYS A 116 -5.03 -14.65 15.50
C CYS A 116 -6.14 -14.12 14.58
N LEU A 117 -5.81 -13.34 13.54
CA LEU A 117 -6.81 -12.87 12.58
C LEU A 117 -7.52 -14.03 11.85
N ALA A 118 -6.77 -15.10 11.53
CA ALA A 118 -7.36 -16.29 10.91
C ALA A 118 -8.24 -17.07 11.91
N GLU A 119 -7.86 -17.09 13.19
CA GLU A 119 -8.66 -17.69 14.26
C GLU A 119 -9.97 -16.93 14.50
N LEU A 120 -9.92 -15.59 14.48
CA LEU A 120 -11.09 -14.72 14.55
C LEU A 120 -12.02 -15.00 13.36
N ALA A 121 -11.49 -15.05 12.14
CA ALA A 121 -12.27 -15.36 10.95
C ALA A 121 -12.92 -16.76 10.97
N GLN A 122 -12.31 -17.71 11.70
CA GLN A 122 -12.83 -19.05 11.94
C GLN A 122 -13.79 -19.13 13.14
N GLY A 123 -13.98 -18.05 13.89
CA GLY A 123 -14.82 -17.99 15.08
C GLY A 123 -14.25 -18.76 16.28
N LYS A 124 -12.93 -19.00 16.30
CA LYS A 124 -12.24 -19.66 17.42
C LYS A 124 -12.01 -18.72 18.60
N ILE A 125 -11.83 -17.44 18.30
CA ILE A 125 -11.73 -16.35 19.27
C ILE A 125 -12.78 -15.29 18.96
N THR A 126 -13.12 -14.50 19.97
CA THR A 126 -14.01 -13.35 19.87
C THR A 126 -13.26 -12.11 19.38
N GLU A 127 -14.00 -11.11 18.90
CA GLU A 127 -13.43 -9.79 18.56
C GLU A 127 -12.72 -9.16 19.76
N GLN A 128 -13.25 -9.37 20.98
CA GLN A 128 -12.66 -8.85 22.21
C GLN A 128 -11.32 -9.53 22.55
N GLU A 129 -11.24 -10.85 22.38
CA GLU A 129 -9.99 -11.60 22.58
C GLU A 129 -8.93 -11.20 21.54
N PHE A 130 -9.35 -10.95 20.29
CA PHE A 130 -8.46 -10.45 19.25
C PHE A 130 -7.89 -9.07 19.60
N THR A 131 -8.73 -8.10 20.00
CA THR A 131 -8.26 -6.77 20.42
C THR A 131 -7.38 -6.84 21.67
N GLN A 132 -7.65 -7.75 22.60
CA GLN A 132 -6.75 -7.97 23.74
C GLN A 132 -5.37 -8.50 23.30
N ALA A 133 -5.32 -9.38 22.30
CA ALA A 133 -4.05 -9.85 21.74
C ALA A 133 -3.28 -8.71 21.04
N GLU A 134 -3.98 -7.80 20.35
CA GLU A 134 -3.37 -6.60 19.76
C GLU A 134 -2.71 -5.72 20.85
N ASP A 135 -3.45 -5.40 21.92
CA ASP A 135 -2.95 -4.59 23.04
C ASP A 135 -1.77 -5.27 23.77
N GLU A 136 -1.87 -6.58 23.98
CA GLU A 136 -0.82 -7.37 24.64
C GLU A 136 0.47 -7.38 23.82
N SER A 137 0.38 -7.51 22.49
CA SER A 137 1.55 -7.47 21.61
C SER A 137 2.32 -6.16 21.70
N ILE A 138 1.62 -5.04 21.90
CA ILE A 138 2.24 -3.73 22.08
C ILE A 138 2.96 -3.70 23.42
N ARG A 139 2.30 -4.13 24.50
CA ARG A 139 2.90 -4.15 25.85
C ARG A 139 4.16 -5.03 25.89
N GLN A 140 4.10 -6.23 25.34
CA GLN A 140 5.24 -7.16 25.32
C GLN A 140 6.41 -6.58 24.54
N PHE A 141 6.15 -5.99 23.38
CA PHE A 141 7.21 -5.35 22.61
C PHE A 141 7.85 -4.18 23.37
N GLU A 142 7.07 -3.38 24.11
CA GLU A 142 7.60 -2.29 24.94
C GLU A 142 8.44 -2.78 26.12
N GLU A 143 8.14 -3.96 26.69
CA GLU A 143 8.91 -4.56 27.79
C GLU A 143 10.26 -5.16 27.32
N GLU A 144 10.38 -5.52 26.04
CA GLU A 144 11.58 -6.13 25.45
C GLU A 144 12.62 -5.10 24.92
N GLN A 145 12.28 -3.80 24.86
CA GLN A 145 13.16 -2.71 24.37
C GLN A 145 13.96 -2.03 25.50
#